data_AF-A0A353PS16-F1
#
_entry.id   AF-A0A353PS16-F1
#
_cell.length_a   1.000
_cell.length_b   1.000
_cell.length_c   1.000
_cell.angle_alpha   90.00
_cell.angle_beta   90.00
_cell.angle_gamma   90.00
#
_symmetry.space_group_name_H-M   'P 1'
#
loop_
_entity.id
_entity.type
_entity.pdbx_description
1 polymer ?
#
loop_
_entity_poly.entity_id
_entity_poly.type
_entity_poly.pdbx_seq_one_letter_code
_entity_poly.pdbx_strand_id
1 'polypeptide(L)'
;MILHAVQQLETYGNAGVHVADAMNELMYAGDFPEKESLPIIHELLIKKWSYKARSWNVSVNEIDAKKIYEQVVKWKACDIVIVNHHPDLGLIVLNPKNPQHQEGLESLKKNELIVVYSGYQGKKESDALCETAVSKTIDALLGKKVTVPDPLLKGSFIYRKPKP
;
A
#
# COMPACT_ATOMS: atom_id res chain seq x y z
N MET A 1 3.11 -20.38 -10.01
CA MET A 1 2.84 -18.97 -10.38
C MET A 1 3.22 -18.04 -9.24
N ILE A 2 2.76 -18.26 -8.00
CA ILE A 2 3.22 -17.54 -6.78
C ILE A 2 4.72 -17.17 -6.76
N LEU A 3 5.63 -18.15 -6.88
CA LEU A 3 7.08 -17.88 -6.82
C LEU A 3 7.56 -16.92 -7.92
N HIS A 4 6.99 -17.01 -9.13
CA HIS A 4 7.32 -16.14 -10.24
C HIS A 4 6.85 -14.70 -9.98
N ALA A 5 5.60 -14.52 -9.57
CA ALA A 5 5.04 -13.21 -9.22
C ALA A 5 5.82 -12.54 -8.07
N VAL A 6 6.19 -13.31 -7.03
CA VAL A 6 7.05 -12.84 -5.94
C VAL A 6 8.39 -12.34 -6.48
N GLN A 7 9.04 -13.09 -7.37
CA GLN A 7 10.33 -12.72 -7.93
C GLN A 7 10.24 -11.48 -8.85
N GLN A 8 9.15 -11.33 -9.61
CA GLN A 8 8.89 -10.13 -10.39
C GLN A 8 8.73 -8.92 -9.46
N LEU A 9 7.89 -9.02 -8.43
CA LEU A 9 7.69 -7.94 -7.44
C LEU A 9 8.97 -7.55 -6.70
N GLU A 10 9.85 -8.51 -6.43
CA GLU A 10 11.19 -8.23 -5.90
C GLU A 10 12.03 -7.38 -6.85
N THR A 11 11.96 -7.68 -8.15
CA THR A 11 12.64 -6.90 -9.19
C THR A 11 12.13 -5.45 -9.22
N TYR A 12 10.81 -5.25 -9.14
CA TYR A 12 10.18 -3.93 -9.05
C TYR A 12 10.61 -3.15 -7.79
N GLY A 13 10.60 -3.80 -6.62
CA GLY A 13 11.02 -3.19 -5.35
C GLY A 13 12.50 -2.76 -5.37
N ASN A 14 13.37 -3.58 -5.98
CA ASN A 14 14.79 -3.26 -6.17
C ASN A 14 14.99 -2.07 -7.12
N ALA A 15 14.17 -1.95 -8.16
CA ALA A 15 14.13 -0.77 -9.03
C ALA A 15 13.55 0.48 -8.33
N GLY A 16 12.96 0.33 -7.14
CA GLY A 16 12.31 1.40 -6.39
C GLY A 16 10.95 1.80 -6.96
N VAL A 17 10.28 0.89 -7.66
CA VAL A 17 8.86 1.02 -8.02
C VAL A 17 8.04 0.67 -6.79
N HIS A 18 6.96 1.42 -6.53
CA HIS A 18 6.08 1.15 -5.39
C HIS A 18 5.37 -0.19 -5.57
N VAL A 19 5.31 -1.03 -4.53
CA VAL A 19 4.90 -2.43 -4.72
C VAL A 19 3.42 -2.55 -5.11
N ALA A 20 2.56 -1.68 -4.59
CA ALA A 20 1.15 -1.65 -4.98
C ALA A 20 0.96 -1.34 -6.47
N ASP A 21 1.76 -0.44 -7.05
CA ASP A 21 1.66 -0.13 -8.47
C ASP A 21 2.11 -1.34 -9.30
N ALA A 22 3.22 -1.99 -8.90
CA ALA A 22 3.71 -3.21 -9.54
C ALA A 22 2.71 -4.38 -9.44
N MET A 23 2.02 -4.54 -8.30
CA MET A 23 0.98 -5.56 -8.16
C MET A 23 -0.17 -5.32 -9.14
N ASN A 24 -0.61 -4.06 -9.31
CA ASN A 24 -1.67 -3.74 -10.28
C ASN A 24 -1.22 -3.98 -11.72
N GLU A 25 0.04 -3.65 -12.07
CA GLU A 25 0.61 -3.97 -13.39
C GLU A 25 0.58 -5.48 -13.68
N LEU A 26 1.02 -6.31 -12.71
CA LEU A 26 1.01 -7.76 -12.87
C LEU A 26 -0.41 -8.36 -12.87
N MET A 27 -1.35 -7.78 -12.11
CA MET A 27 -2.77 -8.18 -12.17
C MET A 27 -3.35 -7.92 -13.55
N TYR A 28 -3.07 -6.75 -14.12
CA TYR A 28 -3.51 -6.39 -15.47
C TYR A 28 -2.88 -7.30 -16.54
N ALA A 29 -1.60 -7.67 -16.37
CA ALA A 29 -0.91 -8.61 -17.27
C ALA A 29 -1.37 -10.08 -17.12
N GLY A 30 -2.11 -10.42 -16.07
CA GLY A 30 -2.53 -11.80 -15.76
C GLY A 30 -1.48 -12.64 -15.02
N ASP A 31 -0.31 -12.06 -14.71
CA ASP A 31 0.79 -12.72 -13.98
C ASP A 31 0.56 -12.76 -12.46
N PHE A 32 -0.42 -12.00 -11.97
CA PHE A 32 -0.88 -11.99 -10.59
C PHE A 32 -2.39 -12.33 -10.56
N PRO A 33 -2.77 -13.61 -10.56
CA PRO A 33 -4.17 -14.00 -10.60
C PRO A 33 -4.85 -13.77 -9.24
N GLU A 34 -6.11 -13.34 -9.28
CA GLU A 34 -6.92 -13.00 -8.09
C GLU A 34 -6.91 -14.10 -7.01
N LYS A 35 -7.03 -15.37 -7.41
CA LYS A 35 -7.04 -16.53 -6.49
C LYS A 35 -5.72 -16.72 -5.72
N GLU A 36 -4.60 -16.24 -6.26
CA GLU A 36 -3.28 -16.35 -5.63
C GLU A 36 -2.83 -15.03 -4.97
N SER A 37 -3.64 -13.97 -5.08
CA SER A 37 -3.29 -12.62 -4.63
C SER A 37 -2.89 -12.55 -3.15
N LEU A 38 -3.72 -13.10 -2.27
CA LEU A 38 -3.49 -13.10 -0.82
C LEU A 38 -2.25 -13.93 -0.43
N PRO A 39 -2.07 -15.18 -0.93
CA PRO A 39 -0.81 -15.91 -0.74
C PRO A 39 0.43 -15.13 -1.20
N ILE A 40 0.39 -14.46 -2.36
CA ILE A 40 1.52 -13.68 -2.88
C ILE A 40 1.81 -12.48 -1.96
N ILE A 41 0.78 -11.72 -1.57
CA ILE A 41 0.91 -10.58 -0.65
C ILE A 41 1.50 -11.02 0.69
N HIS A 42 1.01 -12.13 1.24
CA HIS A 42 1.51 -12.64 2.52
C HIS A 42 2.96 -13.12 2.42
N GLU A 43 3.29 -13.89 1.38
CA GLU A 43 4.65 -14.40 1.17
C GLU A 43 5.64 -13.25 0.98
N LEU A 44 5.29 -12.25 0.16
CA LEU A 44 6.18 -11.14 -0.12
C LEU A 44 6.23 -10.12 1.03
N LEU A 45 5.10 -9.48 1.36
CA LEU A 45 5.10 -8.35 2.26
C LEU A 45 5.39 -8.78 3.70
N ILE A 46 4.80 -9.88 4.16
CA ILE A 46 4.93 -10.30 5.56
C ILE A 46 6.16 -11.19 5.76
N LYS A 47 6.29 -12.30 5.03
CA LYS A 47 7.36 -13.27 5.30
C LYS A 47 8.73 -12.81 4.80
N LYS A 48 8.82 -12.33 3.55
CA LYS A 48 10.12 -11.96 2.96
C LYS A 48 10.56 -10.55 3.34
N TRP A 49 9.64 -9.60 3.37
CA TRP A 49 9.97 -8.19 3.59
C TRP A 49 9.62 -7.65 4.97
N SER A 50 9.02 -8.48 5.83
CA SER A 50 8.73 -8.14 7.22
C SER A 50 7.95 -6.82 7.37
N TYR A 51 7.02 -6.52 6.46
CA TYR A 51 6.19 -5.31 6.52
C TYR A 51 5.38 -5.31 7.81
N LYS A 52 5.22 -4.12 8.40
CA LYS A 52 4.23 -3.91 9.46
C LYS A 52 2.85 -3.84 8.82
N ALA A 53 1.85 -4.42 9.48
CA ALA A 53 0.51 -4.50 8.95
C ALA A 53 -0.54 -4.32 10.05
N ARG A 54 -1.63 -3.64 9.73
CA ARG A 54 -2.82 -3.56 10.58
C ARG A 54 -4.08 -3.66 9.73
N SER A 55 -4.98 -4.55 10.13
CA SER A 55 -6.34 -4.60 9.60
C SER A 55 -7.22 -3.56 10.26
N TRP A 56 -8.16 -3.01 9.48
CA TRP A 56 -9.14 -2.04 9.94
C TRP A 56 -10.40 -2.16 9.08
N ASN A 57 -11.57 -2.19 9.72
CA ASN A 57 -12.83 -2.02 9.01
C ASN A 57 -13.11 -0.52 8.86
N VAL A 58 -13.42 -0.09 7.65
CA VAL A 58 -13.75 1.32 7.37
C VAL A 58 -14.92 1.74 8.25
N SER A 59 -14.73 2.74 9.10
CA SER A 59 -15.74 3.18 10.07
C SER A 59 -16.43 4.49 9.70
N VAL A 60 -15.93 5.17 8.66
CA VAL A 60 -16.47 6.43 8.13
C VAL A 60 -17.37 6.16 6.92
N ASN A 61 -18.31 7.07 6.64
CA ASN A 61 -19.20 6.93 5.49
C ASN A 61 -18.53 7.36 4.16
N GLU A 62 -17.59 8.30 4.25
CA GLU A 62 -16.92 8.91 3.10
C GLU A 62 -15.45 9.12 3.43
N ILE A 63 -14.60 8.98 2.40
CA ILE A 63 -13.15 9.17 2.48
C ILE A 63 -12.76 10.30 1.55
N ASP A 64 -12.09 11.32 2.08
CA ASP A 64 -11.54 12.43 1.28
C ASP A 64 -10.15 12.04 0.76
N ALA A 65 -10.10 11.33 -0.38
CA ALA A 65 -8.85 10.80 -0.93
C ALA A 65 -7.86 11.91 -1.27
N LYS A 66 -8.34 13.08 -1.70
CA LYS A 66 -7.50 14.24 -1.95
C LYS A 66 -6.75 14.69 -0.70
N LYS A 67 -7.43 14.88 0.43
CA LYS A 67 -6.77 15.25 1.71
C LYS A 67 -5.79 14.18 2.19
N ILE A 68 -6.09 12.91 1.95
CA ILE A 68 -5.19 11.81 2.30
C ILE A 68 -3.94 11.87 1.44
N TYR A 69 -4.10 11.96 0.13
CA TYR A 69 -2.99 12.07 -0.83
C TYR A 69 -2.08 13.25 -0.49
N GLU A 70 -2.63 14.44 -0.25
CA GLU A 70 -1.88 15.66 0.10
C GLU A 70 -1.02 15.53 1.37
N GLN A 71 -1.39 14.61 2.27
CA GLN A 71 -0.63 14.28 3.48
C GLN A 71 0.40 13.17 3.20
N VAL A 72 -0.05 12.04 2.67
CA VAL A 72 0.73 10.80 2.57
C VAL A 72 1.79 10.86 1.48
N VAL A 73 1.59 11.64 0.40
CA VAL A 73 2.59 11.83 -0.66
C VAL A 73 3.91 12.43 -0.14
N LYS A 74 3.85 13.14 0.99
CA LYS A 74 5.02 13.75 1.66
C LYS A 74 5.81 12.74 2.47
N TRP A 75 5.27 11.56 2.76
CA TRP A 75 5.91 10.54 3.57
C TRP A 75 6.80 9.69 2.67
N LYS A 76 8.12 9.78 2.84
CA LYS A 76 9.11 9.21 1.91
C LYS A 76 9.96 8.09 2.53
N ALA A 77 9.78 7.82 3.81
CA ALA A 77 10.65 6.89 4.54
C ALA A 77 10.40 5.43 4.21
N CYS A 78 9.15 5.06 3.95
CA CYS A 78 8.73 3.68 3.70
C CYS A 78 7.64 3.62 2.63
N ASP A 79 7.53 2.44 2.03
CA ASP A 79 6.46 2.02 1.14
C ASP A 79 5.17 1.86 1.95
N ILE A 80 4.01 2.27 1.42
CA ILE A 80 2.72 2.15 2.11
C ILE A 80 1.71 1.55 1.15
N VAL A 81 1.14 0.39 1.51
CA VAL A 81 0.19 -0.34 0.67
C VAL A 81 -1.13 -0.44 1.42
N ILE A 82 -2.23 -0.14 0.75
CA ILE A 82 -3.57 -0.39 1.28
C ILE A 82 -4.20 -1.50 0.45
N VAL A 83 -4.65 -2.57 1.10
CA VAL A 83 -5.38 -3.67 0.45
C VAL A 83 -6.81 -3.64 0.96
N ASN A 84 -7.77 -3.47 0.06
CA ASN A 84 -9.19 -3.58 0.36
C ASN A 84 -9.71 -4.95 -0.09
N HIS A 85 -10.50 -5.59 0.78
CA HIS A 85 -11.17 -6.85 0.51
C HIS A 85 -12.61 -6.54 0.09
N HIS A 86 -12.78 -6.07 -1.15
CA HIS A 86 -14.08 -5.69 -1.67
C HIS A 86 -14.96 -6.96 -1.81
N PRO A 87 -16.22 -6.94 -1.37
CA PRO A 87 -17.10 -8.11 -1.44
C PRO A 87 -17.34 -8.61 -2.87
N ASP A 88 -17.52 -7.69 -3.83
CA ASP A 88 -17.81 -8.02 -5.23
C ASP A 88 -16.58 -8.04 -6.17
N LEU A 89 -15.73 -7.00 -6.10
CA LEU A 89 -14.56 -6.83 -6.99
C LEU A 89 -13.34 -7.64 -6.55
N GLY A 90 -13.42 -8.31 -5.41
CA GLY A 90 -12.29 -9.03 -4.83
C GLY A 90 -11.23 -8.08 -4.27
N LEU A 91 -9.96 -8.42 -4.49
CA LEU A 91 -8.85 -7.74 -3.85
C LEU A 91 -8.43 -6.48 -4.63
N ILE A 92 -8.50 -5.32 -3.97
CA ILE A 92 -8.08 -4.03 -4.53
C ILE A 92 -6.80 -3.59 -3.82
N VAL A 93 -5.73 -3.30 -4.57
CA VAL A 93 -4.44 -2.85 -4.03
C VAL A 93 -4.20 -1.38 -4.37
N LEU A 94 -3.97 -0.55 -3.36
CA LEU A 94 -3.87 0.89 -3.49
C LEU A 94 -2.52 1.42 -3.01
N ASN A 95 -1.92 2.30 -3.82
CA ASN A 95 -0.82 3.16 -3.43
C ASN A 95 -1.39 4.54 -3.03
N PRO A 96 -1.41 4.92 -1.74
CA PRO A 96 -1.94 6.23 -1.32
C PRO A 96 -1.10 7.42 -1.79
N LYS A 97 0.08 7.17 -2.38
CA LYS A 97 0.96 8.18 -2.99
C LYS A 97 0.80 8.26 -4.50
N ASN A 98 0.04 7.35 -5.13
CA ASN A 98 -0.25 7.40 -6.55
C ASN A 98 -1.55 8.20 -6.78
N PRO A 99 -1.52 9.34 -7.50
CA PRO A 99 -2.72 10.13 -7.76
C PRO A 99 -3.79 9.36 -8.56
N GLN A 100 -3.41 8.34 -9.34
CA GLN A 100 -4.37 7.50 -10.09
C GLN A 100 -5.19 6.57 -9.19
N HIS A 101 -4.77 6.37 -7.93
CA HIS A 101 -5.44 5.48 -6.98
C HIS A 101 -6.40 6.25 -6.05
N GLN A 102 -6.58 7.56 -6.24
CA GLN A 102 -7.47 8.37 -5.41
C GLN A 102 -8.92 7.92 -5.51
N GLU A 103 -9.41 7.62 -6.72
CA GLU A 103 -10.78 7.11 -6.91
C GLU A 103 -11.00 5.78 -6.16
N GLY A 104 -9.99 4.90 -6.14
CA GLY A 104 -10.03 3.67 -5.37
C GLY A 104 -10.02 3.86 -3.86
N LEU A 105 -9.46 4.98 -3.35
CA LEU A 105 -9.56 5.34 -1.94
C LEU A 105 -10.92 5.94 -1.59
N GLU A 106 -11.47 6.77 -2.47
CA GLU A 106 -12.81 7.36 -2.34
C GLU A 106 -13.93 6.32 -2.40
N SER A 107 -13.72 5.21 -3.13
CA SER A 107 -14.71 4.14 -3.27
C SER A 107 -14.82 3.20 -2.08
N LEU A 108 -13.89 3.28 -1.10
CA LEU A 108 -13.91 2.45 0.10
C LEU A 108 -15.18 2.70 0.92
N LYS A 109 -15.95 1.64 1.19
CA LYS A 109 -17.24 1.76 1.89
C LYS A 109 -17.13 1.36 3.34
N LYS A 110 -18.02 1.94 4.16
CA LYS A 110 -18.18 1.57 5.56
C LYS A 110 -18.36 0.05 5.73
N ASN A 111 -17.69 -0.49 6.72
CA ASN A 111 -17.58 -1.90 7.10
C ASN A 111 -16.71 -2.77 6.18
N GLU A 112 -16.21 -2.27 5.05
CA GLU A 112 -15.24 -3.00 4.25
C GLU A 112 -13.94 -3.19 5.02
N LEU A 113 -13.35 -4.38 4.89
CA LEU A 113 -12.07 -4.70 5.49
C LEU A 113 -10.95 -4.15 4.62
N ILE A 114 -10.08 -3.35 5.22
CA ILE A 114 -8.79 -3.03 4.63
C ILE A 114 -7.64 -3.52 5.50
N VAL A 115 -6.48 -3.72 4.89
CA VAL A 115 -5.22 -3.94 5.57
C VAL A 115 -4.22 -2.91 5.06
N VAL A 116 -3.65 -2.15 5.98
CA VAL A 116 -2.58 -1.20 5.68
C VAL A 116 -1.25 -1.85 6.00
N TYR A 117 -0.34 -1.85 5.04
CA TYR A 117 1.02 -2.34 5.18
C TYR A 117 2.03 -1.21 5.03
N SER A 118 3.16 -1.32 5.73
CA SER A 118 4.30 -0.44 5.56
C SER A 118 5.62 -1.18 5.71
N GLY A 119 6.57 -0.87 4.84
CA GLY A 119 7.90 -1.49 4.89
C GLY A 119 8.91 -0.90 3.92
N TYR A 120 10.05 -1.58 3.79
CA TYR A 120 11.20 -1.08 3.04
C TYR A 120 11.51 -1.86 1.76
N GLN A 121 10.55 -2.61 1.21
CA GLN A 121 10.72 -3.44 0.01
C GLN A 121 11.90 -4.41 0.11
N GLY A 122 12.09 -5.03 1.29
CA GLY A 122 13.20 -5.96 1.54
C GLY A 122 14.59 -5.33 1.70
N LYS A 123 14.72 -4.01 1.56
CA LYS A 123 16.02 -3.30 1.69
C LYS A 123 16.58 -3.32 3.12
N LYS A 124 15.69 -3.44 4.11
CA LYS A 124 15.97 -3.70 5.52
C LYS A 124 14.69 -4.16 6.22
N GLU A 125 14.81 -4.67 7.45
CA GLU A 125 13.66 -5.01 8.26
C GLU A 125 12.81 -3.78 8.60
N SER A 126 11.48 -3.97 8.62
CA SER A 126 10.55 -2.90 9.00
C SER A 126 10.61 -2.63 10.51
N ASP A 127 10.64 -1.35 10.86
CA ASP A 127 10.88 -0.87 12.22
C ASP A 127 9.68 -0.07 12.76
N ALA A 128 9.86 0.59 13.91
CA ALA A 128 8.81 1.39 14.56
C ALA A 128 8.33 2.57 13.69
N LEU A 129 9.13 3.04 12.73
CA LEU A 129 8.70 4.10 11.81
C LEU A 129 7.66 3.57 10.81
N CYS A 130 7.77 2.30 10.39
CA CYS A 130 6.77 1.63 9.56
C CYS A 130 5.46 1.38 10.33
N GLU A 131 5.53 0.99 11.61
CA GLU A 131 4.35 0.86 12.47
C GLU A 131 3.64 2.22 12.63
N THR A 132 4.42 3.29 12.79
CA THR A 132 3.92 4.66 12.83
C THR A 132 3.21 5.02 11.52
N ALA A 133 3.82 4.69 10.36
CA ALA A 133 3.22 4.95 9.05
C ALA A 133 1.88 4.23 8.87
N VAL A 134 1.76 2.97 9.29
CA VAL A 134 0.50 2.21 9.28
C VAL A 134 -0.57 2.92 10.11
N SER A 135 -0.26 3.21 11.37
CA SER A 135 -1.19 3.88 12.30
C SER A 135 -1.63 5.25 11.77
N LYS A 136 -0.69 6.03 11.25
CA LYS A 136 -0.94 7.36 10.69
C LYS A 136 -1.73 7.35 9.39
N THR A 137 -1.56 6.32 8.56
CA THR A 137 -2.39 6.13 7.37
C THR A 137 -3.84 5.87 7.75
N ILE A 138 -4.10 5.05 8.78
CA ILE A 138 -5.46 4.81 9.29
C ILE A 138 -6.04 6.11 9.89
N ASP A 139 -5.27 6.87 10.67
CA ASP A 139 -5.71 8.19 11.16
C ASP A 139 -6.09 9.14 10.00
N ALA A 140 -5.33 9.14 8.90
CA ALA A 140 -5.64 9.95 7.72
C ALA A 140 -6.92 9.46 7.02
N LEU A 141 -7.13 8.15 6.88
CA LEU A 141 -8.35 7.53 6.34
C LEU A 141 -9.59 7.86 7.18
N LEU A 142 -9.42 8.07 8.49
CA LEU A 142 -10.46 8.56 9.39
C LEU A 142 -10.76 10.07 9.23
N GLY A 143 -10.11 10.75 8.27
CA GLY A 143 -10.26 12.18 8.02
C GLY A 143 -9.53 13.08 9.02
N LYS A 144 -8.67 12.53 9.88
CA LYS A 144 -7.90 13.33 10.84
C LYS A 144 -6.77 14.08 10.13
N LYS A 145 -6.46 15.28 10.62
CA LYS A 145 -5.20 15.95 10.27
C LYS A 145 -4.06 15.26 11.00
N VAL A 146 -3.09 14.74 10.25
CA VAL A 146 -2.02 13.91 10.81
C VAL A 146 -0.70 14.65 10.86
N THR A 147 -0.14 14.77 12.06
CA THR A 147 1.27 15.15 12.26
C THR A 147 2.12 13.89 12.34
N VAL A 148 3.25 13.90 11.64
CA VAL A 148 4.19 12.77 11.56
C VAL A 148 5.59 13.20 11.99
N PRO A 149 6.41 12.29 12.53
CA PRO A 149 7.78 12.62 12.91
C PRO A 149 8.63 12.89 11.66
N ASP A 150 9.58 13.83 11.77
CA ASP A 150 10.46 14.25 10.67
C ASP A 150 11.13 13.12 9.88
N PRO A 151 11.58 12.01 10.51
CA PRO A 151 12.12 10.88 9.76
C PRO A 151 11.17 10.31 8.71
N LEU A 152 9.86 10.36 8.92
CA LEU A 152 8.86 9.85 7.97
C LEU A 152 8.84 10.66 6.66
N LEU A 153 9.26 11.93 6.71
CA LEU A 153 9.29 12.85 5.56
C LEU A 153 10.55 12.69 4.69
N LYS A 154 11.54 11.91 5.15
CA LYS A 154 12.82 11.71 4.47
C LYS A 154 12.87 10.30 3.86
N GLY A 155 13.49 10.18 2.69
CA GLY A 155 13.70 8.89 2.04
C GLY A 155 13.35 8.92 0.55
N SER A 156 13.26 7.73 -0.05
CA SER A 156 13.12 7.53 -1.50
C SER A 156 11.87 6.76 -1.91
N PHE A 157 10.99 6.42 -0.97
CA PHE A 157 9.73 5.69 -1.22
C PHE A 157 8.64 6.66 -1.67
N ILE A 158 8.79 7.16 -2.89
CA ILE A 158 7.86 8.06 -3.56
C ILE A 158 7.17 7.34 -4.70
N TYR A 159 5.98 7.80 -5.08
CA TYR A 159 5.39 7.40 -6.36
C TYR A 159 6.29 7.84 -7.51
N ARG A 160 6.48 6.93 -8.48
CA ARG A 160 7.20 7.19 -9.72
C ARG A 160 6.27 6.83 -10.86
N LYS A 161 5.97 7.82 -11.71
CA LYS A 161 5.17 7.57 -12.90
C LYS A 161 5.89 6.52 -13.77
N PRO A 162 5.19 5.47 -14.26
CA PRO A 162 5.75 4.56 -15.23
C PRO A 162 6.29 5.33 -16.43
N LYS A 163 7.47 4.95 -16.94
CA LYS A 163 7.98 5.53 -18.18
C LYS A 163 7.07 5.06 -19.33
N PRO A 164 6.60 5.97 -20.20
CA PRO A 164 5.82 5.59 -21.39
C PRO A 164 6.63 4.71 -22.35
#